data_AF-X1B9N5-F1
#
_entry.id   AF-X1B9N5-F1
#
_cell.length_a   1.000
_cell.length_b   1.000
_cell.length_c   1.000
_cell.angle_alpha   90.00
_cell.angle_beta   90.00
_cell.angle_gamma   90.00
#
_symmetry.space_group_name_H-M   'P 1'
#
loop_
_entity.id
_entity.type
_entity.pdbx_description
1 polymer ?
#
loop_
_entity_poly.entity_id
_entity_poly.type
_entity_poly.pdbx_seq_one_letter_code
_entity_poly.pdbx_strand_id
1 'polypeptide(L)'
;DLDYCVDDASDISSLLQNNYNFKPANIHYLTDSQATKSGISSALSNIILIIDPNDIFFFFYSGHGGSSSLFSHYLCPYDSPTNPSNRFYDTDLDSYLNNMNCAQKYVLIDACHSGGMIPESQASGRYIMTACMDDESCIEWHSLRNGVFTYYFLRSNNYASDSNGDGVRSMEECFSYTYPNTVSYSGSLGYTHHPQYYDGITGQAVIYPSLGSTSFTPSINNLSYSFYLYGHGSINILNITVCSVSENIVLKTVDITDNPPSSTGFGYYSGIIQLGAGENVTGYEILAKINGRTLITIKKTYGDTDGDGLYDLFEINEGNGIDPRLNDTDSDGLNDYDEFYGSTDPLNSDTDSDGLLDGLEVNVYFTNPTNNDTDSDGLPDKYEVDYNLDPLFNDTNLDYDNDSLSNLLEFQLGSYPNNPDSDSDGMNDGYENSNGLNLLYNDSALDLDNDGLSNFIEYLVGSLANNADSDGDLMPDLWEYNNGLNLTFNDAYFDFDNDTLSNFLEYQLGSYPNNLDSDADSMPDKWEYNNNLNLTFNDAQLDTDLDGLSNINEYLYNTDPQNQDTDGDLYFDGIEVQWGTDPLNPFYSLNT
;
A
#
# COMPACT_ATOMS: atom_id res chain seq x y z
N ASP A 1 -58.50 7.86 10.57
CA ASP A 1 -57.04 7.86 10.64
C ASP A 1 -56.53 8.50 9.38
N LEU A 2 -55.42 9.21 9.44
CA LEU A 2 -54.77 9.77 8.26
C LEU A 2 -53.67 8.79 7.82
N ASP A 3 -53.59 8.52 6.53
CA ASP A 3 -52.76 7.45 5.96
C ASP A 3 -51.31 7.90 5.70
N TYR A 4 -51.03 9.20 5.56
CA TYR A 4 -49.72 9.70 5.08
C TYR A 4 -49.02 10.72 5.98
N CYS A 5 -49.54 11.02 7.19
CA CYS A 5 -48.87 11.96 8.11
C CYS A 5 -47.46 11.50 8.54
N VAL A 6 -47.25 10.19 8.65
CA VAL A 6 -45.94 9.61 8.96
C VAL A 6 -44.97 9.78 7.78
N ASP A 7 -45.46 9.55 6.55
CA ASP A 7 -44.70 9.76 5.31
C ASP A 7 -44.30 11.24 5.19
N ASP A 8 -45.24 12.18 5.39
CA ASP A 8 -44.98 13.63 5.41
C ASP A 8 -43.86 14.02 6.39
N ALA A 9 -43.97 13.57 7.64
CA ALA A 9 -42.98 13.89 8.67
C ALA A 9 -41.61 13.26 8.34
N SER A 10 -41.61 12.04 7.80
CA SER A 10 -40.39 11.34 7.38
C SER A 10 -39.69 12.06 6.24
N ASP A 11 -40.45 12.51 5.24
CA ASP A 11 -39.90 13.20 4.06
C ASP A 11 -39.36 14.59 4.42
N ILE A 12 -40.04 15.32 5.32
CA ILE A 12 -39.54 16.60 5.83
C ILE A 12 -38.28 16.41 6.67
N SER A 13 -38.25 15.40 7.54
CA SER A 13 -37.04 15.05 8.30
C SER A 13 -35.87 14.72 7.37
N SER A 14 -36.13 14.01 6.28
CA SER A 14 -35.14 13.67 5.26
C SER A 14 -34.65 14.91 4.51
N LEU A 15 -35.54 15.83 4.14
CA LEU A 15 -35.19 17.11 3.52
C LEU A 15 -34.25 17.92 4.42
N LEU A 16 -34.60 18.06 5.71
CA LEU A 16 -33.80 18.83 6.67
C LEU A 16 -32.38 18.26 6.84
N GLN A 17 -32.25 16.93 6.86
CA GLN A 17 -30.95 16.26 7.00
C GLN A 17 -30.14 16.36 5.70
N ASN A 18 -30.73 16.01 4.57
CA ASN A 18 -30.01 15.83 3.31
C ASN A 18 -29.70 17.15 2.59
N ASN A 19 -30.56 18.17 2.74
CA ASN A 19 -30.44 19.42 2.01
C ASN A 19 -30.03 20.60 2.89
N TYR A 20 -30.34 20.55 4.20
CA TYR A 20 -30.13 21.67 5.11
C TYR A 20 -29.22 21.31 6.30
N ASN A 21 -28.58 20.13 6.27
CA ASN A 21 -27.57 19.70 7.23
C ASN A 21 -28.03 19.75 8.71
N PHE A 22 -29.33 19.54 8.96
CA PHE A 22 -29.82 19.32 10.32
C PHE A 22 -29.29 17.98 10.81
N LYS A 23 -28.54 18.00 11.91
CA LYS A 23 -28.01 16.77 12.51
C LYS A 23 -29.16 15.91 13.03
N PRO A 24 -29.15 14.57 12.84
CA PRO A 24 -30.19 13.68 13.36
C PRO A 24 -30.43 13.86 14.87
N ALA A 25 -29.37 14.11 15.65
CA ALA A 25 -29.45 14.36 17.08
C ALA A 25 -30.23 15.63 17.48
N ASN A 26 -30.41 16.57 16.54
CA ASN A 26 -31.14 17.82 16.76
C ASN A 26 -32.60 17.74 16.25
N ILE A 27 -33.02 16.61 15.68
CA ILE A 27 -34.37 16.42 15.15
C ILE A 27 -35.19 15.59 16.14
N HIS A 28 -36.23 16.22 16.70
CA HIS A 28 -37.21 15.53 17.53
C HIS A 28 -38.35 14.99 16.65
N TYR A 29 -38.15 13.78 16.12
CA TYR A 29 -39.13 13.09 15.28
C TYR A 29 -40.16 12.35 16.14
N LEU A 30 -41.44 12.73 16.04
CA LEU A 30 -42.55 12.15 16.81
C LEU A 30 -43.64 11.68 15.86
N THR A 31 -44.03 10.40 15.96
CA THR A 31 -45.15 9.83 15.19
C THR A 31 -46.14 9.11 16.11
N ASP A 32 -47.40 9.02 15.69
CA ASP A 32 -48.46 8.25 16.35
C ASP A 32 -48.48 8.45 17.88
N SER A 33 -48.33 7.35 18.64
CA SER A 33 -48.32 7.32 20.10
C SER A 33 -47.25 8.19 20.76
N GLN A 34 -46.25 8.67 20.02
CA GLN A 34 -45.24 9.61 20.50
C GLN A 34 -45.69 11.07 20.32
N ALA A 35 -46.49 11.36 19.29
CA ALA A 35 -47.00 12.69 18.95
C ALA A 35 -48.22 13.10 19.80
N THR A 36 -48.13 12.90 21.11
CA THR A 36 -49.12 13.37 22.10
C THR A 36 -48.89 14.84 22.45
N LYS A 37 -49.87 15.51 23.08
CA LYS A 37 -49.66 16.89 23.57
C LYS A 37 -48.44 17.00 24.47
N SER A 38 -48.26 16.02 25.37
CA SER A 38 -47.11 15.95 26.25
C SER A 38 -45.81 15.69 25.49
N GLY A 39 -45.82 14.82 24.47
CA GLY A 39 -44.67 14.53 23.64
C GLY A 39 -44.17 15.76 22.89
N ILE A 40 -45.09 16.45 22.20
CA ILE A 40 -44.79 17.70 21.48
C ILE A 40 -44.27 18.78 22.44
N SER A 41 -44.97 19.00 23.56
CA SER A 41 -44.56 19.97 24.58
C SER A 41 -43.17 19.68 25.16
N SER A 42 -42.86 18.40 25.39
CA SER A 42 -41.55 17.97 25.91
C SER A 42 -40.45 18.19 24.87
N ALA A 43 -40.70 17.88 23.60
CA ALA A 43 -39.75 18.14 22.52
C ALA A 43 -39.43 19.64 22.39
N LEU A 44 -40.46 20.50 22.35
CA LEU A 44 -40.28 21.96 22.28
C LEU A 44 -39.52 22.50 23.50
N SER A 45 -39.88 22.02 24.70
CA SER A 45 -39.19 22.41 25.94
C SER A 45 -37.72 21.99 25.94
N ASN A 46 -37.41 20.79 25.46
CA ASN A 46 -36.03 20.30 25.36
C ASN A 46 -35.21 21.13 24.37
N ILE A 47 -35.79 21.52 23.23
CA ILE A 47 -35.12 22.39 22.25
C ILE A 47 -34.83 23.76 22.86
N ILE A 48 -35.79 24.36 23.57
CA ILE A 48 -35.60 25.66 24.25
C ILE A 48 -34.40 25.64 25.20
N LEU A 49 -34.11 24.50 25.83
CA LEU A 49 -32.97 24.38 26.76
C LEU A 49 -31.60 24.34 26.07
N ILE A 50 -31.54 23.98 24.79
CA ILE A 50 -30.28 23.73 24.07
C ILE A 50 -30.03 24.67 22.90
N ILE A 51 -31.05 25.41 22.44
CA ILE A 51 -30.95 26.26 21.25
C ILE A 51 -30.10 27.52 21.50
N ASP A 52 -29.18 27.83 20.59
CA ASP A 52 -28.33 29.03 20.61
C ASP A 52 -28.95 30.20 19.82
N PRO A 53 -28.69 31.47 20.18
CA PRO A 53 -29.10 32.65 19.40
C PRO A 53 -28.82 32.57 17.90
N ASN A 54 -27.75 31.88 17.50
CA ASN A 54 -27.35 31.79 16.10
C ASN A 54 -27.89 30.56 15.35
N ASP A 55 -28.57 29.64 16.05
CA ASP A 55 -29.26 28.51 15.43
C ASP A 55 -30.53 28.97 14.71
N ILE A 56 -31.12 28.06 13.93
CA ILE A 56 -32.50 28.17 13.48
C ILE A 56 -33.35 27.09 14.11
N PHE A 57 -34.64 27.37 14.21
CA PHE A 57 -35.64 26.41 14.62
C PHE A 57 -36.56 26.08 13.45
N PHE A 58 -36.87 24.78 13.28
CA PHE A 58 -37.84 24.31 12.30
C PHE A 58 -38.91 23.45 12.99
N PHE A 59 -40.17 23.81 12.82
CA PHE A 59 -41.32 23.06 13.30
C PHE A 59 -42.15 22.58 12.12
N PHE A 60 -42.46 21.28 12.11
CA PHE A 60 -43.38 20.68 11.15
C PHE A 60 -44.45 19.89 11.90
N TYR A 61 -45.69 20.03 11.47
CA TYR A 61 -46.80 19.20 11.92
C TYR A 61 -47.65 18.77 10.73
N SER A 62 -47.89 17.47 10.58
CA SER A 62 -48.89 16.90 9.68
C SER A 62 -49.91 16.12 10.51
N GLY A 63 -51.21 16.41 10.35
CA GLY A 63 -52.25 15.76 11.13
C GLY A 63 -53.60 16.46 11.11
N HIS A 64 -54.49 16.07 12.02
CA HIS A 64 -55.77 16.74 12.19
C HIS A 64 -55.61 18.11 12.86
N GLY A 65 -56.49 19.04 12.49
CA GLY A 65 -56.60 20.36 13.10
C GLY A 65 -58.05 20.83 13.13
N GLY A 66 -58.33 21.90 13.86
CA GLY A 66 -59.67 22.47 13.95
C GLY A 66 -59.73 23.81 14.65
N SER A 67 -60.93 24.36 14.75
CA SER A 67 -61.23 25.57 15.50
C SER A 67 -62.20 25.28 16.64
N SER A 68 -62.09 26.04 17.74
CA SER A 68 -62.99 25.96 18.90
C SER A 68 -63.94 27.16 18.97
N SER A 69 -63.53 28.27 18.37
CA SER A 69 -64.29 29.50 18.14
C SER A 69 -63.63 30.29 16.99
N LEU A 70 -64.21 31.41 16.57
CA LEU A 70 -63.69 32.27 15.48
C LEU A 70 -62.22 32.73 15.68
N PHE A 71 -61.67 32.66 16.90
CA PHE A 71 -60.34 33.16 17.25
C PHE A 71 -59.51 32.15 18.04
N SER A 72 -59.79 30.85 17.90
CA SER A 72 -58.98 29.84 18.59
C SER A 72 -58.92 28.56 17.78
N HIS A 73 -57.73 28.29 17.29
CA HIS A 73 -57.36 27.16 16.45
C HIS A 73 -56.46 26.21 17.22
N TYR A 74 -56.47 24.95 16.82
CA TYR A 74 -55.69 23.91 17.47
C TYR A 74 -55.28 22.82 16.50
N LEU A 75 -54.14 22.23 16.80
CA LEU A 75 -53.70 20.95 16.28
C LEU A 75 -54.29 19.83 17.15
N CYS A 76 -54.49 18.66 16.56
CA CYS A 76 -55.02 17.48 17.24
C CYS A 76 -53.90 16.44 17.42
N PRO A 77 -53.07 16.52 18.49
CA PRO A 77 -52.15 15.44 18.86
C PRO A 77 -52.84 14.09 19.00
N TYR A 78 -52.07 13.00 18.97
CA TYR A 78 -52.59 11.62 18.96
C TYR A 78 -53.57 11.29 20.09
N ASP A 79 -53.39 11.88 21.27
CA ASP A 79 -54.21 11.68 22.47
C ASP A 79 -55.41 12.65 22.57
N SER A 80 -55.51 13.61 21.65
CA SER A 80 -56.58 14.63 21.65
C SER A 80 -57.97 14.14 21.21
N PRO A 81 -58.14 13.12 20.34
CA PRO A 81 -59.45 12.57 20.00
C PRO A 81 -60.13 11.85 21.17
N THR A 82 -59.34 11.20 22.04
CA THR A 82 -59.85 10.51 23.24
C THR A 82 -59.90 11.42 24.45
N ASN A 83 -59.13 12.52 24.45
CA ASN A 83 -59.17 13.56 25.47
C ASN A 83 -59.02 14.97 24.88
N PRO A 84 -60.13 15.68 24.59
CA PRO A 84 -60.09 17.01 23.97
C PRO A 84 -59.32 18.09 24.75
N SER A 85 -59.03 17.92 26.04
CA SER A 85 -58.13 18.83 26.77
C SER A 85 -56.69 18.81 26.25
N ASN A 86 -56.35 17.76 25.49
CA ASN A 86 -55.02 17.54 24.93
C ASN A 86 -54.89 18.11 23.50
N ARG A 87 -55.82 18.96 23.06
CA ARG A 87 -55.62 19.80 21.86
C ARG A 87 -54.44 20.76 22.07
N PHE A 88 -53.65 21.00 21.04
CA PHE A 88 -52.49 21.89 21.09
C PHE A 88 -52.86 23.20 20.39
N TYR A 89 -53.09 24.26 21.17
CA TYR A 89 -53.65 25.50 20.66
C TYR A 89 -52.60 26.38 19.99
N ASP A 90 -53.04 27.27 19.10
CA ASP A 90 -52.27 28.40 18.56
C ASP A 90 -51.45 29.15 19.64
N THR A 91 -52.09 29.45 20.77
CA THR A 91 -51.46 30.08 21.94
C THR A 91 -50.41 29.20 22.64
N ASP A 92 -50.56 27.87 22.59
CA ASP A 92 -49.52 26.96 23.09
C ASP A 92 -48.28 27.09 22.19
N LEU A 93 -48.46 27.03 20.85
CA LEU A 93 -47.37 27.14 19.88
C LEU A 93 -46.67 28.51 19.97
N ASP A 94 -47.40 29.62 19.97
CA ASP A 94 -46.84 30.96 20.10
C ASP A 94 -46.00 31.12 21.38
N SER A 95 -46.49 30.59 22.51
CA SER A 95 -45.75 30.61 23.77
C SER A 95 -44.39 29.90 23.66
N TYR A 96 -44.34 28.70 23.05
CA TYR A 96 -43.06 28.02 22.84
C TYR A 96 -42.15 28.78 21.87
N LEU A 97 -42.69 29.28 20.76
CA LEU A 97 -41.92 30.07 19.78
C LEU A 97 -41.38 31.37 20.40
N ASN A 98 -42.08 32.00 21.34
CA ASN A 98 -41.63 33.20 22.04
C ASN A 98 -40.46 32.91 22.99
N ASN A 99 -40.43 31.71 23.57
CA ASN A 99 -39.39 31.29 24.51
C ASN A 99 -38.15 30.69 23.82
N MET A 100 -38.17 30.48 22.51
CA MET A 100 -37.01 30.01 21.74
C MET A 100 -36.05 31.15 21.41
N ASN A 101 -34.87 31.10 22.01
CA ASN A 101 -33.81 32.09 21.87
C ASN A 101 -32.96 31.86 20.60
N CYS A 102 -33.57 32.01 19.42
CA CYS A 102 -32.90 31.96 18.12
C CYS A 102 -33.44 33.06 17.20
N ALA A 103 -32.64 33.53 16.23
CA ALA A 103 -33.04 34.65 15.39
C ALA A 103 -34.16 34.31 14.39
N GLN A 104 -34.15 33.10 13.84
CA GLN A 104 -35.09 32.68 12.79
C GLN A 104 -35.78 31.35 13.14
N LYS A 105 -37.09 31.30 12.88
CA LYS A 105 -37.98 30.18 13.20
C LYS A 105 -38.86 29.89 11.99
N TYR A 106 -38.86 28.66 11.52
CA TYR A 106 -39.64 28.19 10.39
C TYR A 106 -40.73 27.25 10.90
N VAL A 107 -41.99 27.50 10.53
CA VAL A 107 -43.15 26.78 11.03
C VAL A 107 -43.99 26.34 9.84
N LEU A 108 -44.10 25.03 9.62
CA LEU A 108 -44.94 24.43 8.59
C LEU A 108 -46.04 23.60 9.23
N ILE A 109 -47.30 23.84 8.85
CA ILE A 109 -48.46 23.16 9.43
C ILE A 109 -49.34 22.62 8.31
N ASP A 110 -49.36 21.29 8.15
CA ASP A 110 -50.27 20.54 7.30
C ASP A 110 -51.43 19.96 8.12
N ALA A 111 -52.44 20.80 8.37
CA ALA A 111 -53.64 20.43 9.12
C ALA A 111 -54.86 21.24 8.67
N CYS A 112 -56.07 20.70 8.88
CA CYS A 112 -57.30 21.44 8.62
C CYS A 112 -57.37 22.70 9.51
N HIS A 113 -57.93 23.79 8.97
CA HIS A 113 -58.03 25.09 9.62
C HIS A 113 -56.68 25.71 10.03
N SER A 114 -55.56 25.23 9.46
CA SER A 114 -54.20 25.62 9.87
C SER A 114 -53.91 27.10 9.64
N GLY A 115 -54.50 27.74 8.62
CA GLY A 115 -54.36 29.19 8.39
C GLY A 115 -54.79 30.05 9.58
N GLY A 116 -55.71 29.53 10.41
CA GLY A 116 -56.14 30.19 11.63
C GLY A 116 -55.11 30.20 12.75
N MET A 117 -53.99 29.49 12.62
CA MET A 117 -52.88 29.50 13.57
C MET A 117 -51.96 30.73 13.40
N ILE A 118 -51.98 31.37 12.23
CA ILE A 118 -51.08 32.48 11.86
C ILE A 118 -51.30 33.73 12.72
N PRO A 119 -52.54 34.23 12.93
CA PRO A 119 -52.75 35.52 13.60
C PRO A 119 -52.14 35.60 15.01
N GLU A 120 -52.19 34.51 15.77
CA GLU A 120 -51.61 34.37 17.10
C GLU A 120 -50.11 34.06 17.08
N SER A 121 -49.63 33.31 16.07
CA SER A 121 -48.24 32.84 16.03
C SER A 121 -47.28 33.78 15.28
N GLN A 122 -47.77 34.76 14.55
CA GLN A 122 -46.93 35.68 13.76
C GLN A 122 -46.07 36.60 14.66
N ALA A 123 -44.77 36.71 14.36
CA ALA A 123 -43.84 37.64 15.00
C ALA A 123 -42.60 37.85 14.14
N SER A 124 -41.82 38.91 14.41
CA SER A 124 -40.52 39.12 13.76
C SER A 124 -39.59 37.91 13.98
N GLY A 125 -38.87 37.52 12.92
CA GLY A 125 -38.01 36.33 12.91
C GLY A 125 -38.75 35.01 12.71
N ARG A 126 -40.04 35.02 12.35
CA ARG A 126 -40.82 33.81 12.06
C ARG A 126 -41.25 33.77 10.61
N TYR A 127 -41.01 32.64 9.95
CA TYR A 127 -41.65 32.28 8.69
C TYR A 127 -42.65 31.17 8.97
N ILE A 128 -43.93 31.41 8.69
CA ILE A 128 -45.02 30.46 8.97
C ILE A 128 -45.69 30.13 7.64
N MET A 129 -45.85 28.86 7.33
CA MET A 129 -46.57 28.37 6.15
C MET A 129 -47.59 27.32 6.57
N THR A 130 -48.83 27.49 6.14
CA THR A 130 -49.95 26.61 6.51
C THR A 130 -50.60 26.03 5.26
N ALA A 131 -51.10 24.80 5.35
CA ALA A 131 -51.64 24.09 4.20
C ALA A 131 -52.93 24.71 3.65
N CYS A 132 -53.78 25.30 4.48
CA CYS A 132 -55.07 25.84 4.06
C CYS A 132 -55.47 27.14 4.79
N MET A 133 -56.59 27.74 4.38
CA MET A 133 -57.25 28.84 5.10
C MET A 133 -57.83 28.39 6.45
N ASP A 134 -58.23 29.35 7.28
CA ASP A 134 -58.85 29.11 8.60
C ASP A 134 -60.24 28.44 8.53
N ASP A 135 -60.92 28.49 7.39
CA ASP A 135 -62.22 27.86 7.12
C ASP A 135 -62.16 26.65 6.17
N GLU A 136 -60.95 26.14 5.87
CA GLU A 136 -60.71 25.06 4.90
C GLU A 136 -60.17 23.78 5.52
N SER A 137 -60.36 22.67 4.81
CA SER A 137 -59.76 21.36 5.15
C SER A 137 -58.66 21.00 4.16
N CYS A 138 -57.58 20.38 4.65
CA CYS A 138 -56.54 19.80 3.81
C CYS A 138 -56.86 18.33 3.47
N ILE A 139 -56.18 17.81 2.45
CA ILE A 139 -56.34 16.44 1.99
C ILE A 139 -54.98 15.77 1.77
N GLU A 140 -54.95 14.48 2.03
CA GLU A 140 -53.88 13.56 1.63
C GLU A 140 -54.35 12.71 0.46
N TRP A 141 -53.42 12.22 -0.37
CA TRP A 141 -53.81 11.49 -1.58
C TRP A 141 -52.86 10.33 -1.90
N HIS A 142 -53.44 9.15 -2.11
CA HIS A 142 -52.68 7.90 -2.29
C HIS A 142 -51.65 7.95 -3.42
N SER A 143 -51.95 8.61 -4.54
CA SER A 143 -50.99 8.70 -5.65
C SER A 143 -49.82 9.65 -5.37
N LEU A 144 -49.95 10.55 -4.40
CA LEU A 144 -48.87 11.42 -3.95
C LEU A 144 -48.08 10.84 -2.79
N ARG A 145 -48.68 9.90 -2.03
CA ARG A 145 -48.10 9.32 -0.80
C ARG A 145 -47.83 10.36 0.31
N ASN A 146 -48.47 11.52 0.24
CA ASN A 146 -48.27 12.67 1.13
C ASN A 146 -49.56 13.50 1.24
N GLY A 147 -49.60 14.42 2.21
CA GLY A 147 -50.48 15.59 2.18
C GLY A 147 -50.23 16.41 0.89
N VAL A 148 -51.29 16.89 0.22
CA VAL A 148 -51.12 17.61 -1.06
C VAL A 148 -50.24 18.86 -0.89
N PHE A 149 -50.36 19.55 0.25
CA PHE A 149 -49.50 20.69 0.58
C PHE A 149 -48.05 20.23 0.77
N THR A 150 -47.82 19.27 1.68
CA THR A 150 -46.47 18.76 1.98
C THR A 150 -45.76 18.24 0.72
N TYR A 151 -46.47 17.51 -0.15
CA TYR A 151 -45.94 17.02 -1.42
C TYR A 151 -45.35 18.15 -2.30
N TYR A 152 -46.11 19.22 -2.52
CA TYR A 152 -45.63 20.32 -3.36
C TYR A 152 -44.58 21.19 -2.67
N PHE A 153 -44.64 21.31 -1.34
CA PHE A 153 -43.57 21.95 -0.57
C PHE A 153 -42.24 21.19 -0.73
N LEU A 154 -42.23 19.87 -0.52
CA LEU A 154 -41.03 19.04 -0.69
C LEU A 154 -40.44 19.18 -2.11
N ARG A 155 -41.30 19.20 -3.13
CA ARG A 155 -40.88 19.40 -4.53
C ARG A 155 -40.34 20.80 -4.81
N SER A 156 -40.81 21.82 -4.10
CA SER A 156 -40.37 23.19 -4.30
C SER A 156 -38.85 23.35 -4.15
N ASN A 157 -38.21 22.54 -3.29
CA ASN A 157 -36.76 22.51 -3.13
C ASN A 157 -35.99 22.29 -4.44
N ASN A 158 -36.59 21.55 -5.38
CA ASN A 158 -35.98 21.22 -6.68
C ASN A 158 -36.61 21.97 -7.86
N TYR A 159 -37.87 22.39 -7.73
CA TYR A 159 -38.67 22.89 -8.86
C TYR A 159 -39.16 24.32 -8.71
N ALA A 160 -38.99 24.97 -7.56
CA ALA A 160 -39.29 26.38 -7.45
C ALA A 160 -38.37 27.20 -8.37
N SER A 161 -38.96 28.20 -9.03
CA SER A 161 -38.19 29.17 -9.81
C SER A 161 -37.44 30.08 -8.86
N ASP A 162 -36.12 30.17 -9.04
CA ASP A 162 -35.30 31.27 -8.52
C ASP A 162 -35.72 32.55 -9.26
N SER A 163 -36.66 33.27 -8.66
CA SER A 163 -37.45 34.32 -9.30
C SER A 163 -36.71 35.65 -9.34
N ASN A 164 -35.77 35.85 -8.42
CA ASN A 164 -34.89 37.02 -8.42
C ASN A 164 -33.48 36.73 -9.00
N GLY A 165 -33.21 35.48 -9.41
CA GLY A 165 -32.01 35.08 -10.12
C GLY A 165 -30.77 35.08 -9.24
N ASP A 166 -30.95 34.90 -7.95
CA ASP A 166 -29.89 35.02 -6.96
C ASP A 166 -29.24 33.68 -6.60
N GLY A 167 -29.60 32.59 -7.26
CA GLY A 167 -28.98 31.28 -7.13
C GLY A 167 -29.43 30.48 -5.90
N VAL A 168 -30.30 31.01 -5.04
CA VAL A 168 -30.84 30.32 -3.87
C VAL A 168 -32.36 30.19 -3.99
N ARG A 169 -32.94 29.15 -3.38
CA ARG A 169 -34.39 29.02 -3.24
C ARG A 169 -34.80 29.39 -1.83
N SER A 170 -35.34 30.59 -1.71
CA SER A 170 -35.92 31.11 -0.47
C SER A 170 -37.29 30.48 -0.18
N MET A 171 -37.77 30.58 1.06
CA MET A 171 -39.09 30.06 1.42
C MET A 171 -40.23 30.77 0.69
N GLU A 172 -40.04 32.04 0.32
CA GLU A 172 -40.97 32.83 -0.51
C GLU A 172 -41.12 32.21 -1.91
N GLU A 173 -40.03 31.74 -2.50
CA GLU A 173 -40.03 31.07 -3.80
C GLU A 173 -40.59 29.66 -3.70
N CYS A 174 -40.25 28.95 -2.61
CA CYS A 174 -40.86 27.67 -2.29
C CYS A 174 -42.38 27.80 -2.17
N PHE A 175 -42.89 28.85 -1.51
CA PHE A 175 -44.33 29.13 -1.45
C PHE A 175 -44.92 29.46 -2.82
N SER A 176 -44.21 30.25 -3.63
CA SER A 176 -44.64 30.62 -4.99
C SER A 176 -44.79 29.39 -5.91
N TYR A 177 -44.04 28.32 -5.66
CA TYR A 177 -44.26 27.01 -6.27
C TYR A 177 -45.39 26.23 -5.59
N THR A 178 -45.38 26.16 -4.26
CA THR A 178 -46.28 25.31 -3.48
C THR A 178 -47.74 25.72 -3.66
N TYR A 179 -48.05 27.01 -3.47
CA TYR A 179 -49.41 27.53 -3.50
C TYR A 179 -50.20 27.16 -4.77
N PRO A 180 -49.79 27.55 -5.99
CA PRO A 180 -50.60 27.29 -7.18
C PRO A 180 -50.73 25.80 -7.49
N ASN A 181 -49.70 24.99 -7.18
CA ASN A 181 -49.74 23.56 -7.43
C ASN A 181 -50.67 22.83 -6.46
N THR A 182 -50.66 23.19 -5.17
CA THR A 182 -51.62 22.67 -4.18
C THR A 182 -53.05 23.02 -4.57
N VAL A 183 -53.32 24.29 -4.87
CA VAL A 183 -54.65 24.77 -5.26
C VAL A 183 -55.15 24.04 -6.51
N SER A 184 -54.32 23.93 -7.55
CA SER A 184 -54.71 23.28 -8.80
C SER A 184 -54.97 21.79 -8.62
N TYR A 185 -54.13 21.09 -7.84
CA TYR A 185 -54.27 19.64 -7.65
C TYR A 185 -55.50 19.32 -6.81
N SER A 186 -55.66 19.97 -5.65
CA SER A 186 -56.84 19.78 -4.80
C SER A 186 -58.13 20.20 -5.51
N GLY A 187 -58.10 21.29 -6.28
CA GLY A 187 -59.24 21.72 -7.10
C GLY A 187 -59.64 20.70 -8.17
N SER A 188 -58.67 20.01 -8.78
CA SER A 188 -58.95 18.93 -9.74
C SER A 188 -59.66 17.73 -9.11
N LEU A 189 -59.54 17.58 -7.79
CA LEU A 189 -60.21 16.56 -6.98
C LEU A 189 -61.53 17.05 -6.35
N GLY A 190 -61.91 18.32 -6.59
CA GLY A 190 -63.13 18.93 -6.08
C GLY A 190 -63.03 19.51 -4.66
N TYR A 191 -61.81 19.72 -4.14
CA TYR A 191 -61.57 20.29 -2.81
C TYR A 191 -61.04 21.73 -2.90
N THR A 192 -61.34 22.53 -1.89
CA THR A 192 -60.75 23.86 -1.68
C THR A 192 -59.56 23.75 -0.73
N HIS A 193 -58.39 24.19 -1.18
CA HIS A 193 -57.13 24.04 -0.44
C HIS A 193 -56.19 25.19 -0.82
N HIS A 194 -56.16 26.25 -0.03
CA HIS A 194 -55.37 27.45 -0.31
C HIS A 194 -54.33 27.68 0.78
N PRO A 195 -53.06 27.28 0.54
CA PRO A 195 -51.98 27.54 1.49
C PRO A 195 -51.85 29.02 1.82
N GLN A 196 -51.42 29.32 3.05
CA GLN A 196 -51.12 30.68 3.50
C GLN A 196 -49.68 30.75 4.00
N TYR A 197 -49.10 31.95 4.02
CA TYR A 197 -47.85 32.18 4.75
C TYR A 197 -47.84 33.54 5.44
N TYR A 198 -46.98 33.65 6.45
CA TYR A 198 -46.54 34.88 7.07
C TYR A 198 -45.01 34.90 7.04
N ASP A 199 -44.44 36.02 6.58
CA ASP A 199 -43.01 36.25 6.61
C ASP A 199 -42.67 37.43 7.51
N GLY A 200 -42.06 37.11 8.65
CA GLY A 200 -41.48 38.06 9.59
C GLY A 200 -39.95 38.09 9.57
N ILE A 201 -39.30 37.36 8.66
CA ILE A 201 -37.84 37.34 8.50
C ILE A 201 -37.42 38.58 7.70
N THR A 202 -36.30 39.21 8.08
CA THR A 202 -35.77 40.35 7.32
C THR A 202 -34.92 39.83 6.15
N GLY A 203 -35.23 40.26 4.92
CA GLY A 203 -34.55 39.79 3.72
C GLY A 203 -35.25 38.58 3.12
N GLN A 204 -34.49 37.59 2.65
CA GLN A 204 -35.02 36.31 2.20
C GLN A 204 -34.96 35.27 3.31
N ALA A 205 -35.98 34.43 3.40
CA ALA A 205 -36.04 33.34 4.36
C ALA A 205 -35.30 32.11 3.80
N VAL A 206 -34.01 31.96 4.11
CA VAL A 206 -33.16 30.84 3.68
C VAL A 206 -32.77 29.96 4.88
N ILE A 207 -33.10 28.66 4.82
CA ILE A 207 -32.93 27.70 5.93
C ILE A 207 -31.45 27.40 6.22
N TYR A 208 -30.56 27.42 5.22
CA TYR A 208 -29.15 27.09 5.41
C TYR A 208 -28.24 28.11 4.72
N PRO A 209 -27.13 28.54 5.35
CA PRO A 209 -26.22 29.49 4.72
C PRO A 209 -25.68 28.97 3.40
N SER A 210 -25.73 29.81 2.37
CA SER A 210 -25.39 29.43 1.01
C SER A 210 -24.86 30.62 0.21
N LEU A 211 -24.07 30.32 -0.81
CA LEU A 211 -23.74 31.30 -1.83
C LEU A 211 -24.82 31.30 -2.90
N GLY A 212 -25.27 32.49 -3.22
CA GLY A 212 -26.08 32.74 -4.38
C GLY A 212 -25.27 32.82 -5.68
N SER A 213 -25.83 33.54 -6.65
CA SER A 213 -25.20 33.87 -7.93
C SER A 213 -23.80 34.43 -7.69
N THR A 214 -22.79 33.74 -8.21
CA THR A 214 -21.39 34.09 -8.07
C THR A 214 -20.80 34.47 -9.42
N SER A 215 -19.95 35.50 -9.43
CA SER A 215 -19.19 35.92 -10.59
C SER A 215 -17.77 36.24 -10.15
N PHE A 216 -16.82 35.45 -10.62
CA PHE A 216 -15.40 35.63 -10.39
C PHE A 216 -14.72 35.70 -11.75
N THR A 217 -14.22 36.88 -12.10
CA THR A 217 -13.63 37.17 -13.40
C THR A 217 -12.14 37.45 -13.21
N PRO A 218 -11.26 36.48 -13.48
CA PRO A 218 -9.83 36.70 -13.44
C PRO A 218 -9.40 37.63 -14.58
N SER A 219 -8.41 38.47 -14.31
CA SER A 219 -7.71 39.26 -15.32
C SER A 219 -6.26 39.51 -14.88
N ILE A 220 -5.46 40.08 -15.78
CA ILE A 220 -4.07 40.44 -15.45
C ILE A 220 -4.07 41.38 -14.23
N ASN A 221 -3.27 41.05 -13.23
CA ASN A 221 -3.08 41.78 -11.98
C ASN A 221 -4.34 41.90 -11.09
N ASN A 222 -5.47 41.24 -11.37
CA ASN A 222 -6.62 41.31 -10.46
C ASN A 222 -7.67 40.21 -10.64
N LEU A 223 -8.41 39.95 -9.57
CA LEU A 223 -9.65 39.16 -9.58
C LEU A 223 -10.83 40.07 -9.23
N SER A 224 -11.75 40.26 -10.18
CA SER A 224 -13.04 40.91 -9.91
C SER A 224 -14.02 39.87 -9.39
N TYR A 225 -14.70 40.15 -8.28
CA TYR A 225 -15.67 39.24 -7.68
C TYR A 225 -17.00 39.93 -7.38
N SER A 226 -18.07 39.15 -7.47
CA SER A 226 -19.35 39.47 -6.86
C SER A 226 -20.13 38.22 -6.51
N PHE A 227 -20.84 38.22 -5.39
CA PHE A 227 -21.72 37.13 -4.99
C PHE A 227 -22.72 37.59 -3.92
N TYR A 228 -23.81 36.85 -3.77
CA TYR A 228 -24.68 36.96 -2.60
C TYR A 228 -24.31 35.89 -1.58
N LEU A 229 -24.25 36.27 -0.31
CA LEU A 229 -24.14 35.35 0.81
C LEU A 229 -25.43 35.40 1.61
N TYR A 230 -26.16 34.28 1.62
CA TYR A 230 -27.40 34.11 2.35
C TYR A 230 -27.17 33.29 3.62
N GLY A 231 -28.01 33.50 4.63
CA GLY A 231 -27.97 32.74 5.86
C GLY A 231 -28.31 33.55 7.10
N HIS A 232 -27.92 33.00 8.24
CA HIS A 232 -28.17 33.51 9.58
C HIS A 232 -26.96 33.28 10.49
N GLY A 233 -26.97 33.91 11.67
CA GLY A 233 -25.88 33.83 12.65
C GLY A 233 -24.85 34.93 12.47
N SER A 234 -23.62 34.65 12.89
CA SER A 234 -22.49 35.57 12.88
C SER A 234 -21.41 35.08 11.90
N ILE A 235 -21.04 35.91 10.93
CA ILE A 235 -19.92 35.62 10.03
C ILE A 235 -18.63 35.93 10.79
N ASN A 236 -17.83 34.90 11.07
CA ASN A 236 -16.57 35.04 11.81
C ASN A 236 -15.37 35.18 10.87
N ILE A 237 -15.43 34.52 9.71
CA ILE A 237 -14.41 34.59 8.66
C ILE A 237 -15.13 34.62 7.32
N LEU A 238 -14.73 35.52 6.45
CA LEU A 238 -15.10 35.50 5.03
C LEU A 238 -13.89 35.98 4.24
N ASN A 239 -13.12 35.02 3.74
CA ASN A 239 -11.87 35.28 3.05
C ASN A 239 -11.96 34.85 1.59
N ILE A 240 -11.31 35.60 0.72
CA ILE A 240 -11.00 35.18 -0.64
C ILE A 240 -9.47 35.11 -0.75
N THR A 241 -8.95 33.91 -1.02
CA THR A 241 -7.54 33.68 -1.32
C THR A 241 -7.39 33.55 -2.83
N VAL A 242 -6.53 34.36 -3.43
CA VAL A 242 -6.22 34.32 -4.87
C VAL A 242 -4.81 33.81 -5.04
N CYS A 243 -4.65 32.85 -5.95
CA CYS A 243 -3.37 32.29 -6.33
C CYS A 243 -2.91 32.85 -7.68
N SER A 244 -1.62 33.14 -7.78
CA SER A 244 -0.91 33.41 -9.02
C SER A 244 0.40 32.63 -9.01
N VAL A 245 0.58 31.77 -10.00
CA VAL A 245 1.84 31.05 -10.24
C VAL A 245 2.49 31.58 -11.51
N SER A 246 3.80 31.79 -11.43
CA SER A 246 4.68 32.27 -12.49
C SER A 246 6.13 31.94 -12.08
N GLU A 247 7.10 32.84 -12.26
CA GLU A 247 8.43 32.69 -11.63
C GLU A 247 8.33 32.59 -10.09
N ASN A 248 7.35 33.28 -9.48
CA ASN A 248 7.06 33.22 -8.05
C ASN A 248 5.62 32.73 -7.82
N ILE A 249 5.41 32.03 -6.70
CA ILE A 249 4.09 31.66 -6.20
C ILE A 249 3.59 32.79 -5.28
N VAL A 250 2.45 33.37 -5.61
CA VAL A 250 1.82 34.45 -4.85
C VAL A 250 0.43 34.04 -4.39
N LEU A 251 0.25 33.98 -3.07
CA LEU A 251 -1.05 33.83 -2.41
C LEU A 251 -1.47 35.14 -1.78
N LYS A 252 -2.61 35.68 -2.23
CA LYS A 252 -3.20 36.89 -1.65
C LYS A 252 -4.55 36.58 -1.02
N THR A 253 -4.59 36.58 0.30
CA THR A 253 -5.83 36.47 1.08
C THR A 253 -6.37 37.85 1.44
N VAL A 254 -7.64 38.08 1.13
CA VAL A 254 -8.39 39.28 1.54
C VAL A 254 -9.54 38.84 2.45
N ASP A 255 -9.54 39.36 3.68
CA ASP A 255 -10.70 39.29 4.57
C ASP A 255 -11.70 40.38 4.17
N ILE A 256 -12.91 39.97 3.82
CA ILE A 256 -13.97 40.86 3.35
C ILE A 256 -15.08 41.04 4.39
N THR A 257 -14.88 40.56 5.63
CA THR A 257 -15.81 40.79 6.74
C THR A 257 -15.88 42.24 7.20
N ASP A 258 -14.83 43.04 6.95
CA ASP A 258 -14.71 44.44 7.40
C ASP A 258 -15.66 45.42 6.68
N ASN A 259 -16.22 45.03 5.53
CA ASN A 259 -17.20 45.84 4.78
C ASN A 259 -18.49 45.05 4.54
N PRO A 260 -19.25 44.75 5.60
CA PRO A 260 -20.44 43.93 5.48
C PRO A 260 -21.56 44.69 4.74
N PRO A 261 -22.35 44.02 3.89
CA PRO A 261 -23.45 44.63 3.16
C PRO A 261 -24.66 44.98 4.06
N SER A 262 -24.72 44.42 5.27
CA SER A 262 -25.81 44.63 6.23
C SER A 262 -25.31 44.48 7.67
N SER A 263 -26.17 44.78 8.65
CA SER A 263 -25.86 44.62 10.08
C SER A 263 -25.61 43.17 10.51
N THR A 264 -26.05 42.18 9.71
CA THR A 264 -25.79 40.75 9.96
C THR A 264 -24.62 40.21 9.14
N GLY A 265 -24.05 41.01 8.24
CA GLY A 265 -23.01 40.59 7.31
C GLY A 265 -23.51 39.77 6.12
N PHE A 266 -24.76 39.30 6.11
CA PHE A 266 -25.34 38.62 4.94
C PHE A 266 -25.82 39.63 3.89
N GLY A 267 -25.71 39.28 2.61
CA GLY A 267 -26.09 40.13 1.48
C GLY A 267 -25.11 40.08 0.31
N TYR A 268 -25.14 41.13 -0.52
CA TYR A 268 -24.34 41.23 -1.74
C TYR A 268 -22.92 41.73 -1.48
N TYR A 269 -21.93 40.91 -1.82
CA TYR A 269 -20.52 41.27 -1.83
C TYR A 269 -20.06 41.53 -3.27
N SER A 270 -19.26 42.58 -3.46
CA SER A 270 -18.55 42.80 -4.72
C SER A 270 -17.26 43.57 -4.47
N GLY A 271 -16.27 43.38 -5.34
CA GLY A 271 -14.99 44.05 -5.20
C GLY A 271 -13.98 43.59 -6.24
N ILE A 272 -12.76 44.09 -6.09
CA ILE A 272 -11.61 43.73 -6.92
C ILE A 272 -10.42 43.47 -6.00
N ILE A 273 -9.86 42.26 -6.10
CA ILE A 273 -8.61 41.91 -5.42
C ILE A 273 -7.47 42.24 -6.38
N GLN A 274 -6.70 43.28 -6.05
CA GLN A 274 -5.53 43.69 -6.83
C GLN A 274 -4.34 42.77 -6.51
N LEU A 275 -3.64 42.30 -7.53
CA LEU A 275 -2.39 41.55 -7.47
C LEU A 275 -1.22 42.45 -7.91
N GLY A 276 0.01 41.96 -7.78
CA GLY A 276 1.21 42.62 -8.28
C GLY A 276 1.24 42.77 -9.80
N ALA A 277 2.14 43.62 -10.31
CA ALA A 277 2.28 43.82 -11.75
C ALA A 277 2.91 42.60 -12.43
N GLY A 278 2.19 41.99 -13.38
CA GLY A 278 2.60 40.78 -14.08
C GLY A 278 1.99 39.49 -13.52
N GLU A 279 1.32 39.55 -12.38
CA GLU A 279 0.68 38.39 -11.74
C GLU A 279 -0.64 38.04 -12.43
N ASN A 280 -0.80 36.77 -12.82
CA ASN A 280 -2.02 36.21 -13.42
C ASN A 280 -2.74 35.31 -12.43
N VAL A 281 -4.06 35.44 -12.31
CA VAL A 281 -4.86 34.56 -11.45
C VAL A 281 -4.89 33.14 -12.02
N THR A 282 -4.28 32.20 -11.31
CA THR A 282 -4.31 30.77 -11.66
C THR A 282 -5.28 29.97 -10.80
N GLY A 283 -5.77 30.54 -9.71
CA GLY A 283 -6.86 29.97 -8.93
C GLY A 283 -7.40 30.91 -7.85
N TYR A 284 -8.53 30.56 -7.24
CA TYR A 284 -8.97 31.18 -6.00
C TYR A 284 -9.73 30.20 -5.10
N GLU A 285 -9.77 30.53 -3.82
CA GLU A 285 -10.60 29.91 -2.78
C GLU A 285 -11.43 30.97 -2.05
N ILE A 286 -12.71 30.69 -1.82
CA ILE A 286 -13.56 31.42 -0.89
C ILE A 286 -13.76 30.55 0.34
N LEU A 287 -13.55 31.11 1.52
CA LEU A 287 -13.79 30.45 2.78
C LEU A 287 -14.71 31.30 3.66
N ALA A 288 -15.91 30.80 3.95
CA ALA A 288 -16.81 31.42 4.92
C ALA A 288 -16.97 30.53 6.17
N LYS A 289 -16.63 31.09 7.34
CA LYS A 289 -16.94 30.50 8.64
C LYS A 289 -18.06 31.28 9.32
N ILE A 290 -19.16 30.60 9.59
CA ILE A 290 -20.36 31.16 10.22
C ILE A 290 -20.57 30.42 11.54
N ASN A 291 -20.72 31.18 12.63
CA ASN A 291 -20.81 30.65 14.00
C ASN A 291 -19.63 29.72 14.36
N GLY A 292 -18.43 30.03 13.87
CA GLY A 292 -17.20 29.27 14.07
C GLY A 292 -17.11 27.97 13.24
N ARG A 293 -18.10 27.65 12.41
CA ARG A 293 -18.10 26.48 11.53
C ARG A 293 -17.77 26.88 10.10
N THR A 294 -16.89 26.16 9.43
CA THR A 294 -16.73 26.27 7.98
C THR A 294 -17.99 25.73 7.32
N LEU A 295 -18.77 26.59 6.67
CA LEU A 295 -20.01 26.19 6.00
C LEU A 295 -19.91 26.26 4.48
N ILE A 296 -19.05 27.13 3.97
CA ILE A 296 -18.92 27.39 2.53
C ILE A 296 -17.44 27.43 2.20
N THR A 297 -17.04 26.53 1.30
CA THR A 297 -15.75 26.54 0.63
C THR A 297 -16.00 26.41 -0.87
N ILE A 298 -15.52 27.38 -1.66
CA ILE A 298 -15.51 27.27 -3.12
C ILE A 298 -14.06 27.40 -3.57
N LYS A 299 -13.58 26.42 -4.31
CA LYS A 299 -12.29 26.48 -4.99
C LYS A 299 -12.53 26.52 -6.50
N LYS A 300 -11.74 27.31 -7.21
CA LYS A 300 -11.69 27.27 -8.66
C LYS A 300 -10.26 27.43 -9.14
N THR A 301 -9.86 26.52 -10.02
CA THR A 301 -8.56 26.51 -10.69
C THR A 301 -8.72 27.01 -12.14
N TYR A 302 -7.67 27.64 -12.64
CA TYR A 302 -7.59 28.19 -14.00
C TYR A 302 -6.23 27.92 -14.66
N GLY A 303 -5.17 27.72 -13.86
CA GLY A 303 -3.81 27.46 -14.32
C GLY A 303 -3.33 26.08 -13.90
N ASP A 304 -2.50 25.54 -14.79
CA ASP A 304 -1.64 24.37 -14.71
C ASP A 304 -0.35 24.88 -15.35
N THR A 305 0.58 25.34 -14.50
CA THR A 305 1.67 26.23 -14.92
C THR A 305 2.82 25.49 -15.60
N ASP A 306 3.11 24.26 -15.20
CA ASP A 306 4.10 23.37 -15.83
C ASP A 306 3.48 22.42 -16.87
N GLY A 307 2.17 22.23 -16.87
CA GLY A 307 1.45 21.49 -17.90
C GLY A 307 1.42 19.98 -17.67
N ASP A 308 1.59 19.52 -16.43
CA ASP A 308 1.56 18.09 -16.08
C ASP A 308 0.11 17.55 -15.95
N GLY A 309 -0.87 18.45 -15.79
CA GLY A 309 -2.29 18.13 -15.62
C GLY A 309 -2.81 18.26 -14.20
N LEU A 310 -1.93 18.50 -13.22
CA LEU A 310 -2.25 18.94 -11.88
C LEU A 310 -2.42 20.47 -11.89
N TYR A 311 -3.38 20.99 -11.11
CA TYR A 311 -3.68 22.42 -11.15
C TYR A 311 -2.96 23.16 -10.01
N ASP A 312 -2.39 24.32 -10.29
CA ASP A 312 -1.60 25.12 -9.33
C ASP A 312 -2.19 25.22 -7.91
N LEU A 313 -3.49 25.52 -7.82
CA LEU A 313 -4.15 25.73 -6.51
C LEU A 313 -4.32 24.42 -5.74
N PHE A 314 -4.38 23.29 -6.46
CA PHE A 314 -4.39 21.96 -5.88
C PHE A 314 -3.02 21.65 -5.27
N GLU A 315 -1.95 21.81 -6.04
CA GLU A 315 -0.57 21.54 -5.60
C GLU A 315 -0.19 22.35 -4.36
N ILE A 316 -0.59 23.62 -4.35
CA ILE A 316 -0.31 24.53 -3.23
C ILE A 316 -1.11 24.19 -1.96
N ASN A 317 -2.38 23.79 -2.08
CA ASN A 317 -3.25 23.59 -0.90
C ASN A 317 -3.33 22.14 -0.43
N GLU A 318 -3.19 21.20 -1.36
CA GLU A 318 -3.43 19.76 -1.16
C GLU A 318 -2.17 18.95 -1.45
N GLY A 319 -1.31 19.40 -2.38
CA GLY A 319 -0.05 18.73 -2.75
C GLY A 319 1.07 18.79 -1.70
N ASN A 320 0.92 19.56 -0.62
CA ASN A 320 1.82 19.51 0.55
C ASN A 320 3.34 19.61 0.25
N GLY A 321 3.74 20.32 -0.82
CA GLY A 321 5.14 20.46 -1.21
C GLY A 321 5.38 20.35 -2.71
N ILE A 322 4.42 19.80 -3.46
CA ILE A 322 4.44 19.76 -4.93
C ILE A 322 4.62 21.18 -5.47
N ASP A 323 5.63 21.38 -6.31
CA ASP A 323 5.95 22.70 -6.86
C ASP A 323 5.23 22.87 -8.20
N PRO A 324 4.20 23.75 -8.31
CA PRO A 324 3.39 23.95 -9.52
C PRO A 324 4.12 24.62 -10.69
N ARG A 325 5.44 24.52 -10.72
CA ARG A 325 6.32 25.05 -11.76
C ARG A 325 7.21 23.95 -12.31
N LEU A 326 7.14 22.74 -11.76
CA LEU A 326 7.92 21.58 -12.10
C LEU A 326 6.93 20.46 -12.38
N ASN A 327 6.95 19.94 -13.60
CA ASN A 327 6.09 18.81 -13.97
C ASN A 327 6.50 17.49 -13.30
N ASP A 328 7.57 17.49 -12.52
CA ASP A 328 8.25 16.35 -11.89
C ASP A 328 9.06 16.96 -10.74
N THR A 329 8.44 17.01 -9.56
CA THR A 329 8.92 17.80 -8.43
C THR A 329 10.17 17.18 -7.80
N ASP A 330 10.27 15.85 -7.73
CA ASP A 330 11.42 15.14 -7.15
C ASP A 330 12.48 14.69 -8.16
N SER A 331 12.19 14.87 -9.46
CA SER A 331 13.10 14.65 -10.59
C SER A 331 13.49 13.18 -10.82
N ASP A 332 12.56 12.26 -10.58
CA ASP A 332 12.78 10.82 -10.76
C ASP A 332 12.43 10.31 -12.17
N GLY A 333 11.72 11.12 -12.97
CA GLY A 333 11.30 10.83 -14.34
C GLY A 333 9.83 10.45 -14.51
N LEU A 334 9.04 10.39 -13.44
CA LEU A 334 7.58 10.37 -13.43
C LEU A 334 7.06 11.81 -13.21
N ASN A 335 5.83 12.13 -13.62
CA ASN A 335 5.29 13.48 -13.42
C ASN A 335 4.32 13.50 -12.23
N ASP A 336 4.21 14.67 -11.57
CA ASP A 336 3.46 14.80 -10.32
C ASP A 336 1.98 14.37 -10.48
N TYR A 337 1.34 14.66 -11.62
CA TYR A 337 0.02 14.14 -11.95
C TYR A 337 -0.03 12.60 -11.95
N ASP A 338 0.86 11.95 -12.70
CA ASP A 338 0.90 10.49 -12.83
C ASP A 338 1.19 9.83 -11.48
N GLU A 339 2.04 10.42 -10.65
CA GLU A 339 2.34 9.93 -9.30
C GLU A 339 1.17 10.10 -8.33
N PHE A 340 0.61 11.31 -8.27
CA PHE A 340 -0.50 11.65 -7.39
C PHE A 340 -1.71 10.73 -7.62
N TYR A 341 -1.95 10.34 -8.88
CA TYR A 341 -2.99 9.37 -9.24
C TYR A 341 -2.48 7.92 -9.35
N GLY A 342 -1.15 7.70 -9.32
CA GLY A 342 -0.44 6.45 -9.60
C GLY A 342 -0.03 5.62 -8.39
N SER A 343 -0.25 6.11 -7.16
CA SER A 343 0.09 5.47 -5.87
C SER A 343 1.52 5.66 -5.39
N THR A 344 2.33 6.44 -6.11
CA THR A 344 3.65 6.93 -5.66
C THR A 344 3.51 8.32 -5.01
N ASP A 345 4.59 8.83 -4.42
CA ASP A 345 4.62 10.15 -3.78
C ASP A 345 5.44 11.13 -4.63
N PRO A 346 4.83 12.19 -5.22
CA PRO A 346 5.51 13.21 -6.05
C PRO A 346 6.70 13.96 -5.41
N LEU A 347 6.98 13.69 -4.14
CA LEU A 347 8.04 14.29 -3.34
C LEU A 347 9.11 13.27 -2.92
N ASN A 348 9.01 12.03 -3.37
CA ASN A 348 9.88 10.93 -3.00
C ASN A 348 10.20 10.03 -4.21
N SER A 349 11.39 10.25 -4.77
CA SER A 349 11.86 9.63 -6.01
C SER A 349 12.03 8.10 -6.01
N ASP A 350 11.76 7.46 -4.87
CA ASP A 350 11.95 6.03 -4.60
C ASP A 350 10.97 5.66 -3.46
N THR A 351 9.73 5.33 -3.84
CA THR A 351 8.59 5.20 -2.94
C THR A 351 8.72 4.01 -2.00
N ASP A 352 9.29 2.89 -2.43
CA ASP A 352 9.48 1.70 -1.60
C ASP A 352 10.89 1.54 -1.01
N SER A 353 11.81 2.43 -1.37
CA SER A 353 13.16 2.54 -0.83
C SER A 353 14.06 1.34 -1.13
N ASP A 354 13.89 0.70 -2.29
CA ASP A 354 14.77 -0.38 -2.76
C ASP A 354 16.02 0.12 -3.52
N GLY A 355 16.00 1.40 -3.94
CA GLY A 355 17.06 2.07 -4.67
C GLY A 355 16.85 2.18 -6.19
N LEU A 356 15.72 1.69 -6.72
CA LEU A 356 15.22 1.92 -8.07
C LEU A 356 14.25 3.11 -8.02
N LEU A 357 14.36 4.04 -8.98
CA LEU A 357 13.51 5.23 -8.97
C LEU A 357 12.13 4.91 -9.55
N ASP A 358 11.05 5.47 -9.01
CA ASP A 358 9.68 5.15 -9.45
C ASP A 358 9.50 5.41 -10.96
N GLY A 359 10.08 6.50 -11.45
CA GLY A 359 10.13 6.84 -12.86
C GLY A 359 10.81 5.78 -13.74
N LEU A 360 11.84 5.09 -13.26
CA LEU A 360 12.48 3.97 -13.97
C LEU A 360 11.63 2.71 -13.91
N GLU A 361 11.03 2.42 -12.76
CA GLU A 361 10.14 1.29 -12.57
C GLU A 361 8.95 1.35 -13.51
N VAL A 362 8.24 2.47 -13.55
CA VAL A 362 7.05 2.62 -14.37
C VAL A 362 7.37 2.66 -15.87
N ASN A 363 8.44 3.35 -16.26
CA ASN A 363 8.71 3.64 -17.69
C ASN A 363 9.68 2.67 -18.37
N VAL A 364 10.53 1.96 -17.62
CA VAL A 364 11.63 1.15 -18.17
C VAL A 364 11.52 -0.31 -17.75
N TYR A 365 11.45 -0.59 -16.45
CA TYR A 365 11.52 -1.96 -15.90
C TYR A 365 10.13 -2.61 -15.76
N PHE A 366 9.07 -1.80 -15.73
CA PHE A 366 7.68 -2.20 -15.53
C PHE A 366 7.43 -2.95 -14.22
N THR A 367 8.25 -2.67 -13.20
CA THR A 367 8.07 -3.11 -11.81
C THR A 367 7.03 -2.25 -11.09
N ASN A 368 6.69 -2.62 -9.86
CA ASN A 368 5.74 -1.89 -9.04
C ASN A 368 6.48 -0.96 -8.06
N PRO A 369 6.42 0.37 -8.24
CA PRO A 369 7.20 1.35 -7.45
C PRO A 369 6.79 1.49 -5.97
N THR A 370 5.91 0.62 -5.51
CA THR A 370 5.44 0.60 -4.11
C THR A 370 5.76 -0.72 -3.43
N ASN A 371 6.57 -1.57 -4.08
CA ASN A 371 6.89 -2.91 -3.66
C ASN A 371 8.29 -3.31 -4.13
N ASN A 372 9.23 -3.29 -3.20
CA ASN A 372 10.66 -3.52 -3.40
C ASN A 372 11.07 -4.90 -3.96
N ASP A 373 10.12 -5.77 -4.25
CA ASP A 373 10.26 -7.14 -4.75
C ASP A 373 8.95 -7.48 -5.49
N THR A 374 8.88 -7.03 -6.75
CA THR A 374 7.66 -6.98 -7.55
C THR A 374 7.04 -8.36 -7.76
N ASP A 375 7.87 -9.37 -7.98
CA ASP A 375 7.44 -10.72 -8.26
C ASP A 375 7.34 -11.62 -7.01
N SER A 376 7.81 -11.09 -5.87
CA SER A 376 7.77 -11.71 -4.54
C SER A 376 8.59 -12.99 -4.43
N ASP A 377 9.72 -13.06 -5.12
CA ASP A 377 10.61 -14.22 -5.08
C ASP A 377 11.69 -14.16 -3.98
N GLY A 378 11.89 -12.98 -3.38
CA GLY A 378 12.84 -12.72 -2.32
C GLY A 378 14.11 -11.99 -2.76
N LEU A 379 14.25 -11.66 -4.04
CA LEU A 379 15.25 -10.74 -4.57
C LEU A 379 14.61 -9.34 -4.75
N PRO A 380 15.28 -8.25 -4.32
CA PRO A 380 14.75 -6.91 -4.57
C PRO A 380 14.89 -6.49 -6.04
N ASP A 381 13.93 -5.73 -6.57
CA ASP A 381 13.89 -5.32 -7.98
C ASP A 381 15.20 -4.60 -8.38
N LYS A 382 15.67 -3.68 -7.53
CA LYS A 382 16.95 -2.98 -7.74
C LYS A 382 18.15 -3.93 -7.83
N TYR A 383 18.17 -4.99 -7.03
CA TYR A 383 19.25 -5.98 -7.04
C TYR A 383 19.23 -6.74 -8.36
N GLU A 384 18.07 -7.22 -8.79
CA GLU A 384 17.91 -7.95 -10.03
C GLU A 384 18.32 -7.11 -11.24
N VAL A 385 17.92 -5.84 -11.27
CA VAL A 385 18.33 -4.87 -12.30
C VAL A 385 19.85 -4.68 -12.34
N ASP A 386 20.51 -4.55 -11.19
CA ASP A 386 21.97 -4.38 -11.13
C ASP A 386 22.74 -5.59 -11.67
N TYR A 387 22.17 -6.79 -11.50
CA TYR A 387 22.80 -8.04 -11.91
C TYR A 387 22.27 -8.61 -13.24
N ASN A 388 21.33 -7.95 -13.90
CA ASN A 388 20.65 -8.38 -15.14
C ASN A 388 19.80 -9.66 -14.99
N LEU A 389 19.17 -9.83 -13.82
CA LEU A 389 18.09 -10.78 -13.57
C LEU A 389 16.74 -10.17 -14.00
N ASP A 390 15.64 -10.94 -13.88
CA ASP A 390 14.30 -10.51 -14.31
C ASP A 390 13.38 -10.18 -13.12
N PRO A 391 13.19 -8.89 -12.75
CA PRO A 391 12.39 -8.49 -11.58
C PRO A 391 10.88 -8.74 -11.72
N LEU A 392 10.44 -9.34 -12.84
CA LEU A 392 9.06 -9.71 -13.09
C LEU A 392 8.87 -11.24 -13.09
N PHE A 393 9.91 -12.02 -12.79
CA PHE A 393 9.88 -13.47 -12.91
C PHE A 393 10.79 -14.19 -11.92
N ASN A 394 10.17 -15.10 -11.15
CA ASN A 394 10.88 -15.84 -10.11
C ASN A 394 12.00 -16.70 -10.70
N ASP A 395 13.21 -16.19 -10.58
CA ASP A 395 14.43 -16.79 -11.11
C ASP A 395 15.41 -17.20 -10.03
N THR A 396 15.05 -17.05 -8.75
CA THR A 396 15.83 -17.49 -7.56
C THR A 396 16.53 -18.84 -7.63
N ASN A 397 15.94 -19.83 -8.32
CA ASN A 397 16.46 -21.20 -8.46
C ASN A 397 17.24 -21.44 -9.76
N LEU A 398 17.35 -20.43 -10.63
CA LEU A 398 18.22 -20.45 -11.78
C LEU A 398 19.65 -20.18 -11.34
N ASP A 399 20.57 -20.59 -12.20
CA ASP A 399 22.02 -20.41 -12.10
C ASP A 399 22.40 -19.63 -13.34
N TYR A 400 22.51 -18.31 -13.20
CA TYR A 400 22.57 -17.39 -14.34
C TYR A 400 23.93 -17.43 -15.04
N ASP A 401 25.02 -17.57 -14.29
CA ASP A 401 26.38 -17.65 -14.83
C ASP A 401 26.95 -19.08 -14.99
N ASN A 402 26.20 -20.10 -14.56
CA ASN A 402 26.47 -21.53 -14.69
C ASN A 402 27.64 -22.04 -13.83
N ASP A 403 27.76 -21.51 -12.62
CA ASP A 403 28.81 -21.89 -11.68
C ASP A 403 28.37 -22.94 -10.64
N SER A 404 27.09 -23.36 -10.69
CA SER A 404 26.40 -24.28 -9.77
C SER A 404 25.85 -23.64 -8.48
N LEU A 405 25.86 -22.32 -8.37
CA LEU A 405 25.18 -21.55 -7.34
C LEU A 405 23.89 -20.95 -7.94
N SER A 406 22.84 -20.83 -7.12
CA SER A 406 21.58 -20.24 -7.59
C SER A 406 21.53 -18.75 -7.26
N ASN A 407 20.83 -17.95 -8.06
CA ASN A 407 20.70 -16.50 -7.88
C ASN A 407 20.39 -16.09 -6.43
N LEU A 408 19.47 -16.81 -5.77
CA LEU A 408 19.10 -16.56 -4.37
C LEU A 408 20.22 -16.88 -3.37
N LEU A 409 20.97 -17.94 -3.62
CA LEU A 409 22.06 -18.34 -2.73
C LEU A 409 23.23 -17.36 -2.86
N GLU A 410 23.49 -16.85 -4.06
CA GLU A 410 24.47 -15.80 -4.30
C GLU A 410 24.12 -14.51 -3.58
N PHE A 411 22.86 -14.07 -3.68
CA PHE A 411 22.37 -12.93 -2.91
C PHE A 411 22.58 -13.11 -1.39
N GLN A 412 22.34 -14.32 -0.88
CA GLN A 412 22.51 -14.64 0.55
C GLN A 412 23.98 -14.70 0.99
N LEU A 413 24.87 -15.13 0.10
CA LEU A 413 26.31 -15.25 0.34
C LEU A 413 27.07 -13.95 0.02
N GLY A 414 26.44 -13.02 -0.71
CA GLY A 414 27.03 -11.76 -1.14
C GLY A 414 27.94 -11.89 -2.37
N SER A 415 27.90 -13.03 -3.06
CA SER A 415 28.53 -13.24 -4.36
C SER A 415 27.65 -12.69 -5.49
N TYR A 416 28.06 -12.87 -6.74
CA TYR A 416 27.51 -12.16 -7.88
C TYR A 416 26.87 -13.09 -8.92
N PRO A 417 25.53 -13.08 -9.11
CA PRO A 417 24.82 -14.00 -10.00
C PRO A 417 25.16 -13.91 -11.48
N ASN A 418 25.96 -12.93 -11.88
CA ASN A 418 26.42 -12.78 -13.24
C ASN A 418 27.93 -12.92 -13.39
N ASN A 419 28.62 -13.41 -12.36
CA ASN A 419 30.05 -13.58 -12.35
C ASN A 419 30.45 -14.84 -11.56
N PRO A 420 30.89 -15.91 -12.25
CA PRO A 420 31.07 -17.23 -11.66
C PRO A 420 32.29 -17.34 -10.74
N ASP A 421 33.05 -16.26 -10.55
CA ASP A 421 34.29 -16.18 -9.77
C ASP A 421 34.36 -14.78 -9.16
N SER A 422 33.69 -14.60 -8.01
CA SER A 422 33.41 -13.30 -7.40
C SER A 422 34.66 -12.59 -6.90
N ASP A 423 35.70 -13.32 -6.51
CA ASP A 423 36.96 -12.77 -6.01
C ASP A 423 38.12 -12.80 -7.02
N SER A 424 37.88 -13.41 -8.19
CA SER A 424 38.82 -13.53 -9.30
C SER A 424 40.10 -14.30 -8.96
N ASP A 425 40.01 -15.32 -8.09
CA ASP A 425 41.14 -16.17 -7.74
C ASP A 425 41.29 -17.41 -8.63
N GLY A 426 40.30 -17.68 -9.48
CA GLY A 426 40.29 -18.75 -10.47
C GLY A 426 39.56 -20.00 -10.04
N MET A 427 38.99 -20.04 -8.85
CA MET A 427 37.96 -21.00 -8.43
C MET A 427 36.57 -20.40 -8.68
N ASN A 428 35.54 -21.22 -8.83
CA ASN A 428 34.18 -20.70 -8.99
C ASN A 428 33.40 -20.73 -7.68
N ASP A 429 32.47 -19.80 -7.50
CA ASP A 429 31.78 -19.59 -6.23
C ASP A 429 31.00 -20.85 -5.80
N GLY A 430 30.43 -21.58 -6.76
CA GLY A 430 29.81 -22.88 -6.54
C GLY A 430 30.74 -23.94 -5.94
N TYR A 431 31.98 -24.08 -6.44
CA TYR A 431 32.97 -24.99 -5.84
C TYR A 431 33.36 -24.52 -4.45
N GLU A 432 33.65 -23.24 -4.29
CA GLU A 432 34.06 -22.66 -3.03
C GLU A 432 33.01 -22.86 -1.94
N ASN A 433 31.75 -22.56 -2.24
CA ASN A 433 30.63 -22.79 -1.33
C ASN A 433 30.50 -24.27 -0.94
N SER A 434 30.66 -25.19 -1.90
CA SER A 434 30.56 -26.64 -1.63
C SER A 434 31.72 -27.17 -0.77
N ASN A 435 32.88 -26.53 -0.84
CA ASN A 435 34.07 -26.89 -0.07
C ASN A 435 34.24 -26.06 1.22
N GLY A 436 33.46 -25.01 1.42
CA GLY A 436 33.57 -24.12 2.58
C GLY A 436 34.71 -23.11 2.49
N LEU A 437 35.09 -22.74 1.27
CA LEU A 437 36.03 -21.66 0.94
C LEU A 437 35.31 -20.30 0.91
N ASN A 438 36.05 -19.21 0.74
CA ASN A 438 35.52 -17.85 0.81
C ASN A 438 35.38 -17.19 -0.57
N LEU A 439 34.14 -17.19 -1.07
CA LEU A 439 33.72 -16.61 -2.37
C LEU A 439 34.13 -15.15 -2.61
N LEU A 440 34.51 -14.40 -1.57
CA LEU A 440 34.82 -12.97 -1.65
C LEU A 440 36.27 -12.65 -1.27
N TYR A 441 37.11 -13.66 -1.06
CA TYR A 441 38.48 -13.47 -0.62
C TYR A 441 39.38 -14.56 -1.15
N ASN A 442 40.36 -14.14 -1.96
CA ASN A 442 41.31 -15.02 -2.61
C ASN A 442 42.04 -15.89 -1.58
N ASP A 443 41.61 -17.15 -1.52
CA ASP A 443 42.15 -18.18 -0.66
C ASP A 443 42.70 -19.38 -1.46
N SER A 444 42.70 -19.30 -2.79
CA SER A 444 43.32 -20.25 -3.74
C SER A 444 44.66 -20.88 -3.32
N ALA A 445 45.52 -20.12 -2.64
CA ALA A 445 46.86 -20.56 -2.22
C ALA A 445 46.92 -21.15 -0.80
N LEU A 446 45.80 -21.17 -0.08
CA LEU A 446 45.67 -21.85 1.20
C LEU A 446 45.44 -23.35 0.99
N ASP A 447 45.52 -24.08 2.08
CA ASP A 447 45.38 -25.52 2.20
C ASP A 447 44.40 -25.73 3.36
N LEU A 448 43.13 -25.95 3.03
CA LEU A 448 42.03 -25.91 4.00
C LEU A 448 42.05 -27.13 4.94
N ASP A 449 42.34 -28.31 4.42
CA ASP A 449 42.33 -29.55 5.19
C ASP A 449 43.72 -29.99 5.73
N ASN A 450 44.79 -29.31 5.30
CA ASN A 450 46.19 -29.52 5.68
C ASN A 450 46.78 -30.84 5.17
N ASP A 451 46.35 -31.33 4.01
CA ASP A 451 46.92 -32.50 3.36
C ASP A 451 48.21 -32.18 2.56
N GLY A 452 48.42 -30.90 2.21
CA GLY A 452 49.57 -30.38 1.48
C GLY A 452 49.30 -30.02 0.02
N LEU A 453 48.08 -30.20 -0.49
CA LEU A 453 47.59 -29.58 -1.71
C LEU A 453 46.97 -28.21 -1.37
N SER A 454 47.05 -27.27 -2.32
CA SER A 454 46.34 -25.98 -2.14
C SER A 454 44.94 -26.08 -2.74
N ASN A 455 43.99 -25.31 -2.21
CA ASN A 455 42.61 -25.22 -2.67
C ASN A 455 42.49 -25.14 -4.21
N PHE A 456 43.34 -24.33 -4.85
CA PHE A 456 43.34 -24.18 -6.31
C PHE A 456 43.82 -25.43 -7.07
N ILE A 457 44.78 -26.18 -6.53
CA ILE A 457 45.22 -27.43 -7.16
C ILE A 457 44.10 -28.46 -7.08
N GLU A 458 43.42 -28.53 -5.94
CA GLU A 458 42.29 -29.43 -5.73
C GLU A 458 41.13 -29.10 -6.67
N TYR A 459 40.81 -27.81 -6.82
CA TYR A 459 39.87 -27.33 -7.83
C TYR A 459 40.23 -27.79 -9.25
N LEU A 460 41.50 -27.64 -9.66
CA LEU A 460 41.96 -28.01 -11.01
C LEU A 460 41.89 -29.52 -11.28
N VAL A 461 42.10 -30.35 -10.26
CA VAL A 461 42.06 -31.82 -10.38
C VAL A 461 40.69 -32.41 -10.03
N GLY A 462 39.76 -31.59 -9.53
CA GLY A 462 38.40 -31.96 -9.17
C GLY A 462 38.25 -32.63 -7.80
N SER A 463 39.28 -32.58 -6.95
CA SER A 463 39.23 -33.08 -5.57
C SER A 463 38.58 -32.07 -4.63
N LEU A 464 38.31 -32.50 -3.39
CA LEU A 464 37.58 -31.75 -2.37
C LEU A 464 38.55 -31.01 -1.44
N ALA A 465 38.60 -29.68 -1.51
CA ALA A 465 39.48 -28.86 -0.66
C ALA A 465 39.30 -29.02 0.86
N ASN A 466 38.19 -29.64 1.29
CA ASN A 466 37.89 -29.88 2.69
C ASN A 466 38.09 -31.33 3.13
N ASN A 467 38.69 -32.18 2.30
CA ASN A 467 38.81 -33.60 2.57
C ASN A 467 40.07 -34.24 1.97
N ALA A 468 41.02 -34.58 2.85
CA ALA A 468 42.35 -35.10 2.51
C ALA A 468 42.37 -36.49 1.85
N ASP A 469 41.21 -37.10 1.63
CA ASP A 469 40.95 -38.40 0.99
C ASP A 469 39.59 -38.29 0.30
N SER A 470 39.58 -37.65 -0.85
CA SER A 470 38.40 -37.18 -1.58
C SER A 470 37.49 -38.31 -2.04
N ASP A 471 38.04 -39.48 -2.37
CA ASP A 471 37.28 -40.65 -2.81
C ASP A 471 37.03 -41.70 -1.70
N GLY A 472 37.66 -41.51 -0.53
CA GLY A 472 37.48 -42.31 0.68
C GLY A 472 38.09 -43.71 0.59
N ASP A 473 39.13 -43.90 -0.22
CA ASP A 473 39.77 -45.19 -0.44
C ASP A 473 40.95 -45.49 0.50
N LEU A 474 41.24 -44.57 1.42
CA LEU A 474 42.31 -44.59 2.43
C LEU A 474 43.70 -44.23 1.90
N MET A 475 43.82 -43.82 0.64
CA MET A 475 45.01 -43.15 0.10
C MET A 475 44.80 -41.63 0.16
N PRO A 476 45.74 -40.83 0.73
CA PRO A 476 45.57 -39.38 0.77
C PRO A 476 45.72 -38.72 -0.60
N ASP A 477 44.96 -37.66 -0.85
CA ASP A 477 44.94 -36.91 -2.11
C ASP A 477 46.35 -36.45 -2.53
N LEU A 478 47.12 -35.87 -1.61
CA LEU A 478 48.53 -35.51 -1.89
C LEU A 478 49.37 -36.72 -2.37
N TRP A 479 49.19 -37.91 -1.80
CA TRP A 479 49.96 -39.09 -2.21
C TRP A 479 49.56 -39.54 -3.61
N GLU A 480 48.26 -39.60 -3.89
CA GLU A 480 47.73 -39.94 -5.21
C GLU A 480 48.18 -38.94 -6.28
N TYR A 481 48.08 -37.64 -5.98
CA TYR A 481 48.53 -36.55 -6.85
C TYR A 481 50.00 -36.70 -7.24
N ASN A 482 50.87 -36.97 -6.26
CA ASN A 482 52.30 -37.16 -6.49
C ASN A 482 52.63 -38.42 -7.31
N ASN A 483 51.75 -39.43 -7.26
CA ASN A 483 51.93 -40.69 -7.99
C ASN A 483 51.15 -40.77 -9.30
N GLY A 484 50.32 -39.78 -9.61
CA GLY A 484 49.53 -39.70 -10.85
C GLY A 484 48.27 -40.59 -10.84
N LEU A 485 47.74 -40.89 -9.66
CA LEU A 485 46.48 -41.62 -9.46
C LEU A 485 45.26 -40.67 -9.46
N ASN A 486 44.05 -41.22 -9.38
CA ASN A 486 42.82 -40.45 -9.47
C ASN A 486 42.17 -40.16 -8.11
N LEU A 487 42.35 -38.93 -7.63
CA LEU A 487 41.84 -38.42 -6.34
C LEU A 487 40.31 -38.48 -6.18
N THR A 488 39.55 -38.72 -7.25
CA THR A 488 38.06 -38.68 -7.23
C THR A 488 37.43 -40.03 -7.51
N PHE A 489 38.23 -41.08 -7.69
CA PHE A 489 37.76 -42.39 -8.08
C PHE A 489 38.60 -43.48 -7.43
N ASN A 490 37.96 -44.22 -6.53
CA ASN A 490 38.57 -45.32 -5.78
C ASN A 490 39.28 -46.30 -6.71
N ASP A 491 40.59 -46.14 -6.80
CA ASP A 491 41.50 -46.95 -7.59
C ASP A 491 42.51 -47.73 -6.73
N ALA A 492 42.37 -47.68 -5.40
CA ALA A 492 43.12 -48.47 -4.41
C ALA A 492 43.42 -49.94 -4.79
N TYR A 493 42.48 -50.61 -5.46
CA TYR A 493 42.61 -52.03 -5.84
C TYR A 493 43.12 -52.24 -7.28
N PHE A 494 43.40 -51.18 -8.02
CA PHE A 494 43.98 -51.25 -9.35
C PHE A 494 45.49 -51.42 -9.23
N ASP A 495 46.08 -51.83 -10.35
CA ASP A 495 47.49 -52.15 -10.50
C ASP A 495 48.00 -51.24 -11.62
N PHE A 496 48.49 -50.06 -11.23
CA PHE A 496 48.71 -48.96 -12.15
C PHE A 496 49.91 -49.20 -13.09
N ASP A 497 50.96 -49.86 -12.61
CA ASP A 497 52.15 -50.21 -13.40
C ASP A 497 52.15 -51.65 -13.95
N ASN A 498 51.20 -52.50 -13.54
CA ASN A 498 51.02 -53.90 -13.94
C ASN A 498 52.07 -54.87 -13.35
N ASP A 499 52.57 -54.60 -12.15
CA ASP A 499 53.49 -55.48 -11.42
C ASP A 499 52.78 -56.54 -10.54
N THR A 500 51.44 -56.45 -10.42
CA THR A 500 50.53 -57.28 -9.60
C THR A 500 50.48 -56.97 -8.10
N LEU A 501 51.08 -55.87 -7.65
CA LEU A 501 50.69 -55.16 -6.44
C LEU A 501 49.53 -54.21 -6.76
N SER A 502 48.79 -53.81 -5.74
CA SER A 502 47.72 -52.82 -5.90
C SER A 502 48.18 -51.48 -5.35
N ASN A 503 47.68 -50.38 -5.91
CA ASN A 503 48.02 -49.02 -5.49
C ASN A 503 48.02 -48.85 -3.95
N PHE A 504 46.97 -49.36 -3.28
CA PHE A 504 46.85 -49.28 -1.83
C PHE A 504 47.88 -50.12 -1.06
N LEU A 505 48.27 -51.28 -1.60
CA LEU A 505 49.29 -52.11 -0.98
C LEU A 505 50.65 -51.42 -1.09
N GLU A 506 50.93 -50.79 -2.23
CA GLU A 506 52.16 -50.03 -2.44
C GLU A 506 52.22 -48.81 -1.52
N TYR A 507 51.12 -48.07 -1.36
CA TYR A 507 50.99 -47.03 -0.35
C TYR A 507 51.34 -47.53 1.06
N GLN A 508 50.82 -48.70 1.45
CA GLN A 508 51.12 -49.30 2.77
C GLN A 508 52.58 -49.73 2.93
N LEU A 509 53.22 -50.17 1.85
CA LEU A 509 54.60 -50.63 1.81
C LEU A 509 55.61 -49.48 1.62
N GLY A 510 55.14 -48.31 1.17
CA GLY A 510 55.96 -47.14 0.83
C GLY A 510 56.60 -47.21 -0.55
N SER A 511 56.23 -48.18 -1.38
CA SER A 511 56.65 -48.30 -2.78
C SER A 511 55.81 -47.40 -3.70
N TYR A 512 56.14 -47.37 -4.99
CA TYR A 512 55.57 -46.43 -5.96
C TYR A 512 54.66 -47.13 -6.97
N PRO A 513 53.35 -46.83 -7.01
CA PRO A 513 52.36 -47.48 -7.89
C PRO A 513 52.57 -47.28 -9.38
N ASN A 514 53.49 -46.38 -9.73
CA ASN A 514 53.84 -46.06 -11.10
C ASN A 514 55.23 -46.57 -11.51
N ASN A 515 55.83 -47.46 -10.71
CA ASN A 515 57.18 -47.94 -10.92
C ASN A 515 57.40 -49.39 -10.47
N LEU A 516 57.65 -50.27 -11.44
CA LEU A 516 57.86 -51.72 -11.26
C LEU A 516 59.04 -52.10 -10.35
N ASP A 517 59.95 -51.17 -10.07
CA ASP A 517 61.20 -51.32 -9.30
C ASP A 517 61.48 -49.98 -8.60
N SER A 518 60.92 -49.84 -7.40
CA SER A 518 60.81 -48.60 -6.63
C SER A 518 62.15 -48.05 -6.16
N ASP A 519 63.12 -48.92 -5.89
CA ASP A 519 64.46 -48.53 -5.43
C ASP A 519 65.54 -48.62 -6.52
N ALA A 520 65.14 -49.05 -7.72
CA ALA A 520 65.96 -49.19 -8.92
C ALA A 520 67.17 -50.14 -8.74
N ASP A 521 67.03 -51.19 -7.94
CA ASP A 521 68.09 -52.16 -7.69
C ASP A 521 68.09 -53.38 -8.62
N SER A 522 67.18 -53.39 -9.60
CA SER A 522 66.94 -54.44 -10.58
C SER A 522 66.17 -55.66 -10.07
N MET A 523 65.62 -55.61 -8.86
CA MET A 523 64.62 -56.55 -8.36
C MET A 523 63.24 -55.89 -8.42
N PRO A 524 62.21 -56.51 -9.01
CA PRO A 524 60.87 -55.90 -9.04
C PRO A 524 60.19 -55.92 -7.67
N ASP A 525 59.40 -54.87 -7.37
CA ASP A 525 58.68 -54.68 -6.10
C ASP A 525 57.87 -55.91 -5.70
N LYS A 526 57.11 -56.48 -6.66
CA LYS A 526 56.36 -57.72 -6.43
C LYS A 526 57.22 -58.89 -5.96
N TRP A 527 58.42 -59.05 -6.54
CA TRP A 527 59.31 -60.14 -6.18
C TRP A 527 59.86 -59.91 -4.77
N GLU A 528 60.30 -58.69 -4.46
CA GLU A 528 60.79 -58.34 -3.13
C GLU A 528 59.72 -58.53 -2.06
N TYR A 529 58.48 -58.09 -2.33
CA TYR A 529 57.33 -58.29 -1.45
C TYR A 529 57.08 -59.78 -1.13
N ASN A 530 57.11 -60.64 -2.15
CA ASN A 530 56.91 -62.08 -1.95
C ASN A 530 58.03 -62.74 -1.14
N ASN A 531 59.23 -62.14 -1.13
CA ASN A 531 60.43 -62.66 -0.46
C ASN A 531 60.80 -61.89 0.82
N ASN A 532 59.92 -61.01 1.32
CA ASN A 532 60.12 -60.20 2.52
C ASN A 532 61.39 -59.31 2.48
N LEU A 533 61.72 -58.77 1.31
CA LEU A 533 62.79 -57.79 1.10
C LEU A 533 62.26 -56.34 1.11
N ASN A 534 63.13 -55.34 1.03
CA ASN A 534 62.75 -53.95 1.17
C ASN A 534 62.60 -53.22 -0.18
N LEU A 535 61.35 -53.07 -0.63
CA LEU A 535 60.96 -52.41 -1.90
C LEU A 535 61.46 -50.97 -2.08
N THR A 536 61.96 -50.31 -1.02
CA THR A 536 62.31 -48.88 -1.07
C THR A 536 63.79 -48.62 -0.75
N PHE A 537 64.57 -49.67 -0.54
CA PHE A 537 65.96 -49.55 -0.16
C PHE A 537 66.80 -50.63 -0.84
N ASN A 538 67.68 -50.17 -1.73
CA ASN A 538 68.57 -51.03 -2.50
C ASN A 538 69.31 -52.02 -1.61
N ASP A 539 68.82 -53.25 -1.58
CA ASP A 539 69.33 -54.35 -0.79
C ASP A 539 69.82 -55.51 -1.66
N ALA A 540 69.77 -55.37 -2.99
CA ALA A 540 70.29 -56.30 -4.00
C ALA A 540 71.64 -56.96 -3.68
N GLN A 541 72.58 -56.23 -3.05
CA GLN A 541 73.92 -56.74 -2.73
C GLN A 541 74.06 -57.33 -1.31
N LEU A 542 73.00 -57.27 -0.50
CA LEU A 542 72.96 -57.96 0.78
C LEU A 542 72.79 -59.47 0.57
N ASP A 543 73.30 -60.23 1.52
CA ASP A 543 73.21 -61.68 1.62
C ASP A 543 72.37 -61.91 2.89
N THR A 544 71.06 -62.06 2.71
CA THR A 544 70.07 -61.94 3.78
C THR A 544 70.09 -63.17 4.70
N ASP A 545 70.28 -64.34 4.12
CA ASP A 545 70.31 -65.61 4.84
C ASP A 545 71.74 -66.13 5.13
N LEU A 546 72.79 -65.48 4.60
CA LEU A 546 74.21 -65.77 4.82
C LEU A 546 74.69 -67.09 4.18
N ASP A 547 74.11 -67.44 3.04
CA ASP A 547 74.43 -68.66 2.29
C ASP A 547 75.55 -68.45 1.24
N GLY A 548 75.86 -67.19 0.93
CA GLY A 548 76.90 -66.76 0.00
C GLY A 548 76.38 -66.26 -1.36
N LEU A 549 75.08 -66.25 -1.61
CA LEU A 549 74.42 -65.47 -2.66
C LEU A 549 74.01 -64.10 -2.12
N SER A 550 73.78 -63.15 -3.02
CA SER A 550 73.15 -61.88 -2.67
C SER A 550 71.73 -61.86 -3.20
N ASN A 551 70.84 -61.05 -2.63
CA ASN A 551 69.43 -60.98 -3.02
C ASN A 551 69.22 -60.92 -4.55
N ILE A 552 70.01 -60.12 -5.29
CA ILE A 552 69.92 -60.06 -6.75
C ILE A 552 70.35 -61.35 -7.45
N ASN A 553 71.37 -62.04 -6.94
CA ASN A 553 71.77 -63.33 -7.49
C ASN A 553 70.69 -64.36 -7.23
N GLU A 554 70.01 -64.31 -6.09
CA GLU A 554 68.90 -65.21 -5.77
C GLU A 554 67.69 -64.96 -6.67
N TYR A 555 67.37 -63.70 -6.96
CA TYR A 555 66.41 -63.35 -8.00
C TYR A 555 66.78 -63.95 -9.37
N LEU A 556 68.06 -63.87 -9.77
CA LEU A 556 68.55 -64.40 -11.05
C LEU A 556 68.59 -65.93 -11.11
N TYR A 557 68.86 -66.61 -9.98
CA TYR A 557 68.90 -68.07 -9.86
C TYR A 557 67.56 -68.68 -9.45
N ASN A 558 66.56 -67.85 -9.11
CA ASN A 558 65.23 -68.24 -8.64
C ASN A 558 65.28 -69.07 -7.35
N THR A 559 66.19 -68.71 -6.44
CA THR A 559 66.32 -69.25 -5.07
C THR A 559 65.62 -68.34 -4.05
N ASP A 560 65.46 -68.78 -2.80
CA ASP A 560 64.76 -68.06 -1.73
C ASP A 560 65.75 -67.27 -0.84
N PRO A 561 65.74 -65.92 -0.88
CA PRO A 561 66.66 -65.06 -0.12
C PRO A 561 66.51 -65.09 1.40
N GLN A 562 65.56 -65.87 1.91
CA GLN A 562 65.37 -66.08 3.33
C GLN A 562 65.79 -67.49 3.77
N ASN A 563 66.28 -68.33 2.84
CA ASN A 563 66.51 -69.73 3.08
C ASN A 563 67.80 -70.25 2.45
N GLN A 564 68.78 -70.53 3.32
CA GLN A 564 70.14 -70.95 2.94
C GLN A 564 70.23 -72.16 2.02
N ASP A 565 69.18 -72.97 1.91
CA ASP A 565 69.11 -74.24 1.17
C ASP A 565 67.71 -74.34 0.58
N THR A 566 67.52 -73.80 -0.63
CA THR A 566 66.20 -73.65 -1.26
C THR A 566 65.55 -75.01 -1.54
N ASP A 567 66.32 -76.01 -1.94
CA ASP A 567 65.80 -77.33 -2.32
C ASP A 567 65.78 -78.37 -1.17
N GLY A 568 66.43 -78.04 -0.06
CA GLY A 568 66.45 -78.80 1.18
C GLY A 568 67.38 -80.02 1.15
N ASP A 569 68.40 -80.03 0.29
CA ASP A 569 69.32 -81.15 0.10
C ASP A 569 70.57 -81.14 1.00
N LEU A 570 70.69 -80.11 1.85
CA LEU A 570 71.76 -79.82 2.80
C LEU A 570 73.01 -79.12 2.22
N TYR A 571 73.00 -78.69 0.96
CA TYR A 571 73.96 -77.74 0.42
C TYR A 571 73.35 -76.33 0.40
N PHE A 572 74.21 -75.31 0.54
CA PHE A 572 73.73 -73.93 0.45
C PHE A 572 73.69 -73.48 -1.01
N ASP A 573 72.69 -72.70 -1.39
CA ASP A 573 72.47 -72.28 -2.78
C ASP A 573 73.73 -71.57 -3.34
N GLY A 574 74.39 -70.75 -2.53
CA GLY A 574 75.65 -70.08 -2.86
C GLY A 574 76.84 -71.01 -3.07
N ILE A 575 76.91 -72.13 -2.35
CA ILE A 575 77.92 -73.16 -2.57
C ILE A 575 77.65 -73.88 -3.89
N GLU A 576 76.39 -74.18 -4.18
CA GLU A 576 75.99 -74.89 -5.38
C GLU A 576 76.25 -74.08 -6.65
N VAL A 577 75.88 -72.79 -6.64
CA VAL A 577 76.22 -71.86 -7.72
C VAL A 577 77.74 -71.76 -7.90
N GLN A 578 78.52 -71.73 -6.81
CA GLN A 578 79.98 -71.71 -6.89
C GLN A 578 80.56 -73.00 -7.51
N TRP A 579 79.96 -74.15 -7.24
CA TRP A 579 80.35 -75.45 -7.80
C TRP A 579 79.77 -75.72 -9.19
N GLY A 580 78.86 -74.86 -9.67
CA GLY A 580 78.17 -75.01 -10.95
C GLY A 580 77.12 -76.12 -10.94
N THR A 581 76.56 -76.43 -9.76
CA THR A 581 75.37 -77.29 -9.59
C THR A 581 74.10 -76.43 -9.59
N ASP A 582 72.94 -77.09 -9.60
CA ASP A 582 71.62 -76.46 -9.76
C ASP A 582 70.97 -76.36 -8.37
N PRO A 583 70.87 -75.15 -7.77
CA PRO A 583 70.40 -74.95 -6.38
C PRO A 583 68.89 -75.21 -6.17
N LEU A 584 68.19 -75.65 -7.22
CA LEU A 584 66.76 -75.98 -7.18
C LEU A 584 66.52 -77.49 -7.37
N ASN A 585 67.59 -78.30 -7.37
CA ASN A 585 67.52 -79.72 -7.72
C ASN A 585 68.12 -80.63 -6.64
N PRO A 586 67.27 -81.21 -5.77
CA PRO A 586 67.70 -81.89 -4.54
C PRO A 586 68.28 -83.29 -4.77
N PHE A 587 68.67 -83.60 -6.02
CA PHE A 587 69.08 -84.94 -6.45
C PHE A 587 70.47 -84.99 -7.10
N TYR A 588 71.34 -83.99 -6.90
CA TYR A 588 72.67 -83.99 -7.52
C TYR A 588 73.75 -84.80 -6.77
N SER A 589 74.46 -85.63 -7.55
CA SER A 589 75.63 -86.39 -7.11
C SER A 589 76.92 -85.78 -7.67
N LEU A 590 77.86 -85.37 -6.82
CA LEU A 590 79.20 -84.93 -7.20
C LEU A 590 79.93 -86.03 -8.01
N ASN A 591 80.05 -85.87 -9.33
CA ASN A 591 81.05 -86.59 -10.12
C ASN A 591 82.26 -85.66 -10.33
N THR A 592 83.39 -86.11 -9.80
CA THR A 592 84.73 -85.47 -9.75
C THR A 592 85.25 -84.91 -11.05
#